data_AF-A0A0C9UG01-F1
#
_entry.id   AF-A0A0C9UG01-F1
#
_cell.length_a   1.000
_cell.length_b   1.000
_cell.length_c   1.000
_cell.angle_alpha   90.00
_cell.angle_beta   90.00
_cell.angle_gamma   90.00
#
_symmetry.space_group_name_H-M   'P 1'
#
loop_
_entity.id
_entity.type
_entity.pdbx_description
1 polymer ?
#
loop_
_entity_poly.entity_id
_entity_poly.type
_entity_poly.pdbx_seq_one_letter_code
_entity_poly.pdbx_strand_id
1 'polypeptide(L)'
;MNAMHPNSLQSLKDKLEYSTQHGMVQLNWSQEGPPRESSLRSFIPISKIRVQIGINYRGGNHPLNGCINDVHKMRDFLLKYSLEKDEIRIYTDNTQDENRKPTKENILKAMRWLVKDAEEDDALFFHCKF
;
A
#
# COMPACT_ATOMS: atom_id res chain seq x y z
N MET A 1 29.68 -32.72 -8.83
CA MET A 1 30.10 -31.37 -8.41
C MET A 1 29.04 -30.39 -8.87
N ASN A 2 28.08 -30.03 -8.02
CA ASN A 2 27.16 -28.91 -8.27
C ASN A 2 27.12 -28.10 -6.98
N ALA A 3 27.92 -27.03 -6.94
CA ALA A 3 27.81 -26.03 -5.90
C ALA A 3 26.58 -25.17 -6.19
N MET A 4 25.56 -25.24 -5.33
CA MET A 4 24.55 -24.21 -5.23
C MET A 4 25.24 -22.93 -4.74
N HIS A 5 25.39 -21.97 -5.64
CA HIS A 5 26.01 -20.66 -5.42
C HIS A 5 24.92 -19.61 -5.08
N PRO A 6 25.32 -18.43 -4.57
CA PRO A 6 24.78 -17.77 -3.38
C PRO A 6 23.29 -17.35 -3.48
N ASN A 7 22.61 -17.30 -2.32
CA ASN A 7 21.23 -16.81 -2.10
C ASN A 7 20.57 -16.19 -3.35
N SER A 8 19.65 -16.96 -3.96
CA SER A 8 18.88 -16.59 -5.15
C SER A 8 18.23 -15.21 -5.09
N LEU A 9 17.97 -14.68 -3.89
CA LEU A 9 17.42 -13.34 -3.67
C LEU A 9 18.40 -12.21 -3.98
N GLN A 10 19.68 -12.34 -3.61
CA GLN A 10 20.65 -11.26 -3.81
C GLN A 10 20.96 -11.10 -5.29
N SER A 11 21.18 -12.22 -5.99
CA SER A 11 21.45 -12.23 -7.43
C SER A 11 20.28 -11.76 -8.30
N LEU A 12 19.06 -11.72 -7.77
CA LEU A 12 17.89 -11.16 -8.44
C LEU A 12 17.67 -9.68 -8.10
N LYS A 13 17.94 -9.25 -6.86
CA LYS A 13 18.01 -7.83 -6.49
C LYS A 13 19.03 -7.08 -7.36
N ASP A 14 20.16 -7.72 -7.67
CA ASP A 14 21.20 -7.16 -8.54
C ASP A 14 20.77 -7.01 -10.02
N LYS A 15 19.66 -7.65 -10.43
CA LYS A 15 19.11 -7.60 -11.79
C LYS A 15 17.88 -6.70 -11.94
N LEU A 16 17.40 -6.14 -10.83
CA LEU A 16 16.24 -5.26 -10.78
C LEU A 16 16.70 -3.82 -10.70
N GLU A 17 16.34 -3.04 -11.71
CA GLU A 17 16.55 -1.60 -11.72
C GLU A 17 15.28 -0.88 -11.27
N TYR A 18 15.40 0.00 -10.29
CA TYR A 18 14.32 0.87 -9.84
C TYR A 18 14.28 2.13 -10.70
N SER A 19 13.15 2.41 -11.34
CA SER A 19 12.86 3.72 -11.91
C SER A 19 11.73 4.38 -11.16
N THR A 20 11.78 5.71 -11.01
CA THR A 20 10.68 6.48 -10.45
C THR A 20 10.04 7.29 -11.57
N GLN A 21 8.77 7.01 -11.86
CA GLN A 21 7.99 7.77 -12.84
C GLN A 21 6.69 8.25 -12.16
N HIS A 22 6.41 9.54 -12.22
CA HIS A 22 5.24 10.16 -11.56
C HIS A 22 5.12 9.84 -10.05
N GLY A 23 6.25 9.64 -9.36
CA GLY A 23 6.26 9.26 -7.93
C GLY A 23 5.91 7.79 -7.66
N MET A 24 5.76 6.98 -8.70
CA MET A 24 5.61 5.53 -8.60
C MET A 24 6.94 4.84 -8.88
N VAL A 25 7.31 3.88 -8.03
CA VAL A 25 8.48 3.02 -8.23
C VAL A 25 8.10 1.89 -9.18
N GLN A 26 8.77 1.82 -10.33
CA GLN A 26 8.68 0.73 -11.30
C GLN A 26 9.96 -0.11 -11.24
N LEU A 27 9.78 -1.43 -11.29
CA LEU A 27 10.86 -2.40 -11.33
C LEU A 27 11.08 -2.83 -12.78
N ASN A 28 12.29 -2.61 -13.31
CA ASN A 28 12.69 -3.00 -14.65
C ASN A 28 13.77 -4.09 -14.58
N TRP A 29 13.79 -5.01 -15.55
CA TRP A 29 14.81 -6.04 -15.65
C TRP A 29 16.00 -5.52 -16.45
N SER A 30 17.21 -5.64 -15.89
CA SER A 30 18.42 -5.07 -16.50
C SER A 30 18.85 -5.81 -17.77
N GLN A 31 18.76 -7.15 -17.80
CA GLN A 31 19.00 -7.99 -18.98
C GLN A 31 18.33 -9.36 -18.80
N GLU A 32 17.61 -9.81 -19.84
CA GLU A 32 16.71 -10.97 -19.87
C GLU A 32 15.37 -10.74 -19.14
N GLY A 33 14.27 -10.84 -19.89
CA GLY A 33 12.92 -10.61 -19.38
C GLY A 33 12.56 -11.52 -18.20
N PRO A 34 11.44 -11.22 -17.49
CA PRO A 34 11.13 -11.85 -16.22
C PRO A 34 11.13 -13.39 -16.32
N PRO A 35 11.63 -14.11 -15.30
CA PRO A 35 11.47 -15.56 -15.22
C PRO A 35 9.98 -15.90 -15.28
N ARG A 36 9.65 -17.07 -15.87
CA ARG A 36 8.26 -17.53 -16.11
C ARG A 36 7.36 -17.20 -14.91
N GLU A 37 6.19 -16.64 -15.20
CA GLU A 37 5.21 -15.97 -14.32
C GLU A 37 4.99 -16.57 -12.92
N SER A 38 5.20 -17.87 -12.75
CA SER A 38 5.21 -18.54 -11.44
C SER A 38 6.31 -18.03 -10.49
N SER A 39 7.43 -17.55 -11.02
CA SER A 39 8.55 -17.01 -10.25
C SER A 39 8.32 -15.54 -9.87
N LEU A 40 7.53 -14.79 -10.63
CA LEU A 40 7.27 -13.37 -10.36
C LEU A 40 6.39 -13.13 -9.12
N ARG A 41 5.51 -14.08 -8.78
CA ARG A 41 4.64 -13.98 -7.61
C ARG A 41 5.40 -13.93 -6.29
N SER A 42 6.62 -14.47 -6.23
CA SER A 42 7.50 -14.39 -5.06
C SER A 42 8.30 -13.08 -4.95
N PHE A 43 8.22 -12.19 -5.94
CA PHE A 43 8.95 -10.90 -5.95
C PHE A 43 8.05 -9.67 -5.81
N ILE A 44 6.73 -9.88 -5.66
CA ILE A 44 5.79 -8.80 -5.34
C ILE A 44 5.66 -8.78 -3.82
N PRO A 45 5.80 -7.63 -3.13
CA PRO A 45 5.72 -7.54 -1.67
C PRO A 45 4.47 -8.28 -1.18
N ILE A 46 4.71 -9.23 -0.28
CA ILE A 46 3.75 -10.26 0.11
C ILE A 46 2.88 -9.67 1.21
N SER A 47 1.94 -8.82 0.80
CA SER A 47 0.86 -8.15 1.56
C SER A 47 1.05 -6.63 1.59
N LYS A 48 0.01 -5.90 1.17
CA LYS A 48 -0.07 -4.46 1.38
C LYS A 48 -1.15 -4.14 2.40
N ILE A 49 -0.72 -3.74 3.60
CA ILE A 49 -1.59 -3.22 4.66
C ILE A 49 -1.71 -1.71 4.47
N ARG A 50 -2.95 -1.20 4.48
CA ARG A 50 -3.22 0.19 4.08
C ARG A 50 -4.19 0.89 5.00
N VAL A 51 -3.87 2.13 5.33
CA VAL A 51 -4.78 3.04 6.04
C VAL A 51 -5.00 4.29 5.20
N GLN A 52 -6.26 4.66 5.00
CA GLN A 52 -6.64 5.88 4.31
C GLN A 52 -7.63 6.72 5.13
N ILE A 53 -7.42 8.03 5.17
CA ILE A 53 -8.21 8.97 5.98
C ILE A 53 -8.67 10.13 5.08
N GLY A 54 -9.98 10.38 5.04
CA GLY A 54 -10.57 11.47 4.27
C GLY A 54 -11.55 12.26 5.11
N ILE A 55 -11.26 13.52 5.40
CA ILE A 55 -12.07 14.36 6.29
C ILE A 55 -12.58 15.56 5.50
N ASN A 56 -13.91 15.75 5.46
CA ASN A 56 -14.53 16.91 4.81
C ASN A 56 -14.98 18.00 5.80
N TYR A 57 -14.90 17.77 7.12
CA TYR A 57 -15.32 18.72 8.17
C TYR A 57 -16.75 19.25 7.97
N ARG A 58 -17.66 18.38 7.50
CA ARG A 58 -19.04 18.77 7.19
C ARG A 58 -19.73 19.35 8.44
N GLY A 59 -20.43 20.48 8.26
CA GLY A 59 -21.13 21.18 9.34
C GLY A 59 -20.26 22.04 10.26
N GLY A 60 -18.94 22.11 10.03
CA GLY A 60 -18.05 23.05 10.70
C GLY A 60 -17.94 24.39 9.97
N ASN A 61 -17.09 25.28 10.51
CA ASN A 61 -16.85 26.62 9.95
C ASN A 61 -16.09 26.60 8.61
N HIS A 62 -15.37 25.51 8.33
CA HIS A 62 -14.52 25.37 7.14
C HIS A 62 -14.74 23.99 6.49
N PRO A 63 -15.92 23.76 5.89
CA PRO A 63 -16.19 22.50 5.22
C PRO A 63 -15.36 22.39 3.94
N LEU A 64 -14.93 21.17 3.65
CA LEU A 64 -14.19 20.82 2.44
C LEU A 64 -15.01 19.91 1.56
N ASN A 65 -14.68 19.94 0.27
CA ASN A 65 -15.28 19.09 -0.73
C ASN A 65 -14.18 18.33 -1.46
N GLY A 66 -14.20 17.00 -1.34
CA GLY A 66 -13.39 16.12 -2.18
C GLY A 66 -12.51 15.13 -1.43
N CYS A 67 -12.14 15.37 -0.17
CA CYS A 67 -11.22 14.51 0.58
C CYS A 67 -11.69 13.05 0.67
N ILE A 68 -13.00 12.85 0.93
CA ILE A 68 -13.62 11.53 0.94
C ILE A 68 -13.54 10.87 -0.46
N ASN A 69 -13.81 11.63 -1.52
CA ASN A 69 -13.76 11.14 -2.89
C ASN A 69 -12.32 10.78 -3.31
N ASP A 70 -11.32 11.55 -2.89
CA ASP A 70 -9.90 11.27 -3.15
C ASP A 70 -9.47 9.95 -2.52
N VAL A 71 -9.91 9.68 -1.28
CA VAL A 71 -9.63 8.40 -0.60
C VAL A 71 -10.30 7.23 -1.29
N HIS A 72 -11.54 7.37 -1.77
CA HIS A 72 -12.19 6.31 -2.53
C HIS A 72 -11.52 6.06 -3.88
N LYS A 73 -11.15 7.11 -4.63
CA LYS A 73 -10.39 6.97 -5.87
C LYS A 73 -9.04 6.29 -5.64
N MET A 74 -8.35 6.63 -4.56
CA MET A 74 -7.09 5.99 -4.19
C MET A 74 -7.30 4.52 -3.81
N ARG A 75 -8.34 4.18 -3.03
CA ARG A 75 -8.74 2.78 -2.79
C ARG A 75 -8.93 2.02 -4.11
N ASP A 76 -9.76 2.56 -5.00
CA ASP A 76 -10.10 1.88 -6.25
C ASP A 76 -8.88 1.73 -7.17
N PHE A 77 -7.98 2.70 -7.18
CA PHE A 77 -6.69 2.60 -7.86
C PHE A 77 -5.83 1.48 -7.27
N LEU A 78 -5.70 1.42 -5.94
CA LEU A 78 -4.87 0.42 -5.27
C LEU A 78 -5.42 -1.00 -5.45
N LEU A 79 -6.74 -1.18 -5.38
CA LEU A 79 -7.40 -2.48 -5.56
C LEU A 79 -7.15 -3.10 -6.95
N LYS A 80 -6.90 -2.28 -7.99
CA LYS A 80 -6.51 -2.78 -9.32
C LYS A 80 -5.17 -3.50 -9.34
N TYR A 81 -4.29 -3.20 -8.39
CA TYR A 81 -2.94 -3.76 -8.26
C TYR A 81 -2.75 -4.50 -6.92
N SER A 82 -3.86 -4.85 -6.26
CA SER A 82 -3.88 -5.57 -5.00
C SER A 82 -3.79 -7.07 -5.23
N LEU A 83 -3.10 -7.76 -4.33
CA LEU A 83 -3.17 -9.21 -4.23
C LEU A 83 -4.35 -9.60 -3.34
N GLU A 84 -4.76 -10.86 -3.36
CA GLU A 84 -5.87 -11.37 -2.52
C GLU A 84 -5.67 -11.14 -1.01
N LYS A 85 -4.43 -10.90 -0.57
CA LYS A 85 -4.07 -10.65 0.83
C LYS A 85 -4.00 -9.15 1.23
N ASP A 86 -4.27 -8.21 0.31
CA ASP A 86 -4.23 -6.79 0.64
C ASP A 86 -5.38 -6.39 1.57
N GLU A 87 -5.06 -5.69 2.67
CA GLU A 87 -6.06 -5.14 3.59
C GLU A 87 -6.07 -3.61 3.58
N ILE A 88 -7.23 -3.00 3.32
CA ILE A 88 -7.40 -1.55 3.29
C ILE A 88 -8.42 -1.11 4.34
N ARG A 89 -7.99 -0.23 5.26
CA ARG A 89 -8.85 0.45 6.24
C ARG A 89 -9.08 1.90 5.84
N ILE A 90 -10.35 2.29 5.76
CA ILE A 90 -10.76 3.64 5.37
C ILE A 90 -11.47 4.31 6.54
N TYR A 91 -11.14 5.57 6.78
CA TYR A 91 -11.75 6.41 7.80
C TYR A 91 -12.28 7.70 7.18
N THR A 92 -13.58 7.94 7.29
CA THR A 92 -14.24 9.12 6.72
C THR A 92 -15.25 9.71 7.68
N ASP A 93 -15.44 11.03 7.66
CA ASP A 93 -16.36 11.73 8.57
C ASP A 93 -17.84 11.62 8.17
N ASN A 94 -18.15 11.03 7.01
CA ASN A 94 -19.53 10.75 6.57
C ASN A 94 -20.00 9.30 6.81
N THR A 95 -19.14 8.45 7.36
CA THR A 95 -19.50 7.05 7.66
C THR A 95 -20.48 6.97 8.84
N GLN A 96 -21.35 5.95 8.81
CA GLN A 96 -22.23 5.62 9.93
C GLN A 96 -21.53 4.74 10.99
N ASP A 97 -20.41 4.11 10.64
CA ASP A 97 -19.64 3.30 11.58
C ASP A 97 -18.75 4.19 12.47
N GLU A 98 -19.11 4.33 13.74
CA GLU A 98 -18.35 5.12 14.71
C GLU A 98 -16.89 4.68 14.84
N ASN A 99 -16.56 3.40 14.62
CA ASN A 99 -15.19 2.90 14.66
C ASN A 99 -14.37 3.31 13.41
N ARG A 100 -15.04 3.81 12.37
CA ARG A 100 -14.43 4.30 11.12
C ARG A 100 -14.45 5.81 11.01
N LYS A 101 -15.03 6.53 11.97
CA LYS A 101 -14.87 7.99 12.00
C LYS A 101 -13.41 8.37 12.24
N PRO A 102 -12.89 9.43 11.61
CA PRO A 102 -11.50 9.86 11.72
C PRO A 102 -11.25 10.66 13.01
N THR A 103 -11.67 10.11 14.15
CA THR A 103 -11.35 10.67 15.46
C THR A 103 -9.87 10.43 15.79
N LYS A 104 -9.29 11.23 16.68
CA LYS A 104 -7.91 11.04 17.14
C LYS A 104 -7.67 9.60 17.64
N GLU A 105 -8.61 9.07 18.41
CA GLU A 105 -8.52 7.71 18.94
C GLU A 105 -8.51 6.66 17.83
N ASN A 106 -9.43 6.76 16.87
CA ASN A 106 -9.54 5.80 15.77
C ASN A 106 -8.34 5.86 14.84
N ILE A 107 -7.82 7.06 14.55
CA ILE A 107 -6.61 7.24 13.74
C ILE A 107 -5.42 6.58 14.45
N LEU A 108 -5.24 6.80 15.75
CA LEU A 108 -4.16 6.15 16.50
C LEU A 108 -4.30 4.62 16.51
N LYS A 109 -5.52 4.09 16.67
CA LYS A 109 -5.78 2.64 16.54
C LYS A 109 -5.45 2.12 15.13
N ALA A 110 -5.78 2.88 14.09
CA ALA A 110 -5.49 2.53 12.71
C ALA A 110 -3.98 2.48 12.44
N MET A 111 -3.25 3.49 12.94
CA MET A 111 -1.79 3.54 12.81
C MET A 111 -1.09 2.39 13.53
N ARG A 112 -1.54 2.06 14.75
CA ARG A 112 -1.02 0.88 15.46
C ARG A 112 -1.29 -0.40 14.69
N TRP A 113 -2.50 -0.55 14.15
CA TRP A 113 -2.84 -1.71 13.35
C TRP A 113 -1.98 -1.81 12.08
N LEU A 114 -1.72 -0.70 11.39
CA LEU A 114 -0.92 -0.66 10.17
C LEU A 114 0.48 -1.27 10.36
N VAL A 115 1.06 -1.11 11.55
CA VAL A 115 2.45 -1.51 11.83
C VAL A 115 2.57 -2.73 12.75
N LYS A 116 1.45 -3.26 13.27
CA LYS A 116 1.47 -4.23 14.38
C LYS A 116 2.21 -5.52 14.03
N ASP A 117 1.94 -6.04 12.85
CA ASP A 117 2.38 -7.35 12.40
C ASP A 117 3.20 -7.22 11.08
N ALA A 118 3.85 -6.07 10.90
CA ALA A 118 4.65 -5.80 9.69
C ALA A 118 5.96 -6.59 9.72
N GLU A 119 6.22 -7.33 8.66
CA GLU A 119 7.42 -8.16 8.48
C GLU A 119 8.40 -7.54 7.46
N GLU A 120 9.58 -8.16 7.32
CA GLU A 120 10.53 -7.79 6.28
C GLU A 120 9.88 -7.98 4.89
N ASP A 121 10.15 -7.05 3.97
CA ASP A 121 9.56 -6.98 2.62
C ASP A 121 8.05 -6.65 2.53
N ASP A 122 7.38 -6.33 3.65
CA ASP A 122 6.02 -5.77 3.62
C ASP A 122 5.97 -4.34 3.05
N ALA A 123 4.90 -4.04 2.32
CA ALA A 123 4.66 -2.70 1.78
C ALA A 123 3.46 -2.03 2.47
N LEU A 124 3.75 -1.16 3.43
CA LEU A 124 2.73 -0.39 4.16
C LEU A 124 2.36 0.89 3.40
N PHE A 125 1.06 1.24 3.38
CA PHE A 125 0.59 2.46 2.73
C PHE A 125 -0.28 3.32 3.66
N PHE A 126 0.06 4.60 3.76
CA PHE A 126 -0.72 5.59 4.51
C PHE A 126 -1.07 6.79 3.62
N HIS A 127 -2.35 7.14 3.55
CA HIS A 127 -2.83 8.30 2.80
C HIS A 127 -3.83 9.11 3.64
N CYS A 128 -3.60 10.42 3.75
CA CYS A 128 -4.52 11.32 4.45
C CYS A 128 -4.82 12.56 3.61
N LYS A 129 -6.09 12.95 3.62
CA LYS A 129 -6.62 14.17 2.97
C LYS A 129 -7.61 14.85 3.91
N PHE A 130 -7.43 16.15 4.04
CA PHE A 130 -8.18 17.07 4.89
C PHE A 130 -7.98 18.48 4.34
#